data_AF-A0A9Q9J7B8-F1
#
_entry.id   AF-A0A9Q9J7B8-F1
#
_cell.length_a   1.000
_cell.length_b   1.000
_cell.length_c   1.000
_cell.angle_alpha   90.00
_cell.angle_beta   90.00
_cell.angle_gamma   90.00
#
_symmetry.space_group_name_H-M   'P 1'
#
loop_
_entity.id
_entity.type
_entity.pdbx_description
1 polymer ?
#
loop_
_entity_poly.entity_id
_entity_poly.type
_entity_poly.pdbx_seq_one_letter_code
_entity_poly.pdbx_strand_id
1 'polypeptide(L)'
;MSVAVAAPVPGKETVTLSHVFATLQNGQQDRKPEDIAACRNQVAETTSKYLGMAVTTTYSIDVQSKMMTASSSLPSPVATQPLMLTVPLSPLGLSGQYAFGAFRPSELPNTYVLFSIGLNFKGSKSSVLVLNSDKSYNCLVTSDPAPFKGALSSQLGKDQGR
;
A
#
# COMPACT_ATOMS: atom_id res chain seq x y z
N MET A 1 -6.26 -23.50 -34.51
CA MET A 1 -5.21 -23.56 -33.47
C MET A 1 -5.83 -23.07 -32.18
N SER A 2 -5.98 -23.94 -31.19
CA SER A 2 -6.53 -23.56 -29.88
C SER A 2 -5.46 -22.78 -29.12
N VAL A 3 -5.69 -21.48 -28.92
CA VAL A 3 -4.87 -20.69 -28.00
C VAL A 3 -5.18 -21.21 -26.61
N ALA A 4 -4.20 -21.84 -25.96
CA ALA A 4 -4.31 -22.17 -24.55
C ALA A 4 -4.47 -20.85 -23.80
N VAL A 5 -5.68 -20.62 -23.27
CA VAL A 5 -5.95 -19.48 -22.41
C VAL A 5 -5.14 -19.72 -21.15
N ALA A 6 -4.08 -18.93 -20.92
CA ALA A 6 -3.29 -19.05 -19.72
C ALA A 6 -4.20 -18.67 -18.55
N ALA A 7 -4.45 -19.62 -17.66
CA ALA A 7 -5.33 -19.40 -16.53
C ALA A 7 -4.83 -18.23 -15.66
N PRO A 8 -5.73 -17.49 -14.99
CA PRO A 8 -5.33 -16.48 -14.02
C PRO A 8 -4.33 -17.05 -13.02
N VAL A 9 -3.36 -16.24 -12.61
CA VAL A 9 -2.37 -16.61 -11.59
C VAL A 9 -2.89 -16.10 -10.24
N PRO A 10 -3.49 -16.96 -9.39
CA PRO A 10 -3.83 -16.58 -8.04
C PRO A 10 -2.57 -16.56 -7.17
N GLY A 11 -2.56 -15.69 -6.17
CA GLY A 11 -1.51 -15.67 -5.17
C GLY A 11 -1.96 -15.07 -3.84
N LYS A 12 -1.17 -15.37 -2.81
CA LYS A 12 -1.35 -14.86 -1.46
C LYS A 12 0.02 -14.53 -0.88
N GLU A 13 0.22 -13.28 -0.51
CA GLU A 13 1.49 -12.76 -0.01
C GLU A 13 1.27 -12.12 1.35
N THR A 14 2.17 -12.37 2.29
CA THR A 14 2.16 -11.69 3.58
C THR A 14 3.49 -10.98 3.77
N VAL A 15 3.43 -9.67 4.00
CA VAL A 15 4.62 -8.85 4.24
C VAL A 15 4.44 -8.01 5.50
N THR A 16 5.54 -7.73 6.19
CA THR A 16 5.54 -6.87 7.37
C THR A 16 5.91 -5.45 6.98
N LEU A 17 5.16 -4.46 7.45
CA LEU A 17 5.49 -3.05 7.28
C LEU A 17 6.56 -2.64 8.29
N SER A 18 7.82 -2.51 7.84
CA SER A 18 8.99 -2.32 8.70
C SER A 18 9.69 -0.97 8.54
N HIS A 19 9.37 -0.23 7.48
CA HIS A 19 10.01 1.04 7.16
C HIS A 19 9.02 2.19 7.27
N VAL A 20 9.49 3.32 7.77
CA VAL A 20 8.70 4.55 7.93
C VAL A 20 9.41 5.70 7.24
N PHE A 21 8.65 6.46 6.46
CA PHE A 21 9.07 7.67 5.78
C PHE A 21 8.01 8.75 5.93
N ALA A 22 8.42 10.02 5.80
CA ALA A 22 7.51 11.13 5.61
C ALA A 22 7.40 11.47 4.11
N THR A 23 6.24 11.94 3.70
CA THR A 23 6.02 12.47 2.35
C THR A 23 5.38 13.84 2.43
N LEU A 24 5.71 14.75 1.53
CA LEU A 24 4.96 15.99 1.35
C LEU A 24 3.53 15.69 0.85
N GLN A 25 2.64 16.68 0.91
CA GLN A 25 1.24 16.58 0.41
C GLN A 25 1.11 16.32 -1.10
N ASN A 26 2.22 16.35 -1.84
CA ASN A 26 2.27 15.98 -3.26
C ASN A 26 2.82 14.55 -3.47
N GLY A 27 3.04 13.79 -2.39
CA GLY A 27 3.60 12.44 -2.40
C GLY A 27 5.12 12.33 -2.55
N GLN A 28 5.84 13.44 -2.73
CA GLN A 28 7.31 13.42 -2.76
C GLN A 28 7.88 13.08 -1.38
N GLN A 29 9.06 12.47 -1.36
CA GLN A 29 9.74 12.17 -0.11
C GLN A 29 10.06 13.46 0.67
N ASP A 30 9.63 13.51 1.92
CA ASP A 30 10.12 14.51 2.87
C ASP A 30 11.39 13.98 3.55
N ARG A 31 12.41 14.84 3.61
CA ARG A 31 13.73 14.52 4.18
C ARG A 31 13.97 15.19 5.53
N LYS A 32 13.02 15.98 6.04
CA LYS A 32 13.08 16.59 7.36
C LYS A 32 13.12 15.53 8.46
N PRO A 33 14.19 15.47 9.27
CA PRO A 33 14.32 14.48 10.33
C PRO A 33 13.17 14.55 11.36
N GLU A 34 12.69 15.75 11.67
CA GLU A 34 11.58 16.00 12.59
C GLU A 34 10.28 15.31 12.13
N ASP A 35 9.94 15.44 10.85
CA ASP A 35 8.70 14.88 10.29
C ASP A 35 8.80 13.35 10.19
N ILE A 36 9.98 12.81 9.86
CA ILE A 36 10.25 11.36 9.87
C ILE A 36 10.12 10.79 11.29
N ALA A 37 10.65 11.48 12.31
CA ALA A 37 10.53 11.06 13.70
C ALA A 37 9.07 11.11 14.17
N ALA A 38 8.35 12.18 13.84
CA ALA A 38 6.94 12.32 14.15
C ALA A 38 6.10 11.21 13.50
N CYS A 39 6.39 10.87 12.24
CA CYS A 39 5.74 9.75 11.55
C CYS A 39 6.00 8.41 12.24
N ARG A 40 7.25 8.14 12.67
CA ARG A 40 7.57 6.91 13.41
C ARG A 40 6.77 6.77 14.68
N ASN A 41 6.60 7.87 15.43
CA ASN A 41 5.78 7.88 16.64
C ASN A 41 4.32 7.62 16.30
N GLN A 42 3.76 8.41 15.37
CA GLN A 42 2.36 8.31 14.95
C GLN A 42 1.98 6.89 14.53
N VAL A 43 2.79 6.22 13.71
CA VAL A 43 2.44 4.90 13.15
C VAL A 43 2.81 3.72 14.05
N ALA A 44 3.43 3.99 15.20
CA ALA A 44 3.70 3.03 16.26
C ALA A 44 2.69 3.11 17.42
N GLU A 45 1.96 4.22 17.55
CA GLU A 45 0.92 4.40 18.56
C GLU A 45 -0.19 3.33 18.43
N THR A 46 -0.74 2.92 19.57
CA THR A 46 -1.70 1.81 19.65
C THR A 46 -2.95 2.01 18.79
N THR A 47 -3.36 3.27 18.58
CA THR A 47 -4.54 3.70 17.82
C THR A 47 -4.28 3.90 16.32
N SER A 48 -3.04 3.75 15.88
CA SER A 48 -2.58 3.97 14.49
C SER A 48 -1.44 3.03 14.12
N LYS A 49 -1.42 1.85 14.76
CA LYS A 49 -0.32 0.90 14.71
C LYS A 49 -0.22 0.23 13.35
N TYR A 50 0.54 0.83 12.43
CA TYR A 50 0.90 0.24 11.15
C TYR A 50 2.32 -0.32 11.15
N LEU A 51 3.22 0.21 11.99
CA LEU A 51 4.58 -0.30 12.09
C LEU A 51 4.61 -1.69 12.74
N GLY A 52 5.29 -2.63 12.08
CA GLY A 52 5.35 -4.03 12.48
C GLY A 52 4.11 -4.85 12.13
N MET A 53 3.13 -4.23 11.44
CA MET A 53 1.92 -4.91 11.01
C MET A 53 2.20 -5.86 9.85
N ALA A 54 1.65 -7.07 9.92
CA ALA A 54 1.58 -7.99 8.80
C ALA A 54 0.37 -7.64 7.92
N VAL A 55 0.61 -7.41 6.63
CA VAL A 55 -0.43 -7.21 5.63
C VAL A 55 -0.45 -8.42 4.71
N THR A 56 -1.59 -9.09 4.65
CA THR A 56 -1.80 -10.23 3.75
C THR A 56 -2.59 -9.77 2.54
N THR A 57 -2.05 -9.93 1.33
CA THR A 57 -2.74 -9.60 0.09
C THR A 57 -3.03 -10.85 -0.70
N THR A 58 -4.29 -11.05 -1.08
CA THR A 58 -4.69 -12.02 -2.10
C THR A 58 -4.83 -11.31 -3.44
N TYR A 59 -4.41 -11.95 -4.51
CA TYR A 59 -4.54 -11.41 -5.86
C TYR A 59 -4.86 -12.50 -6.88
N SER A 60 -5.40 -12.08 -8.01
CA SER A 60 -5.57 -12.89 -9.22
C SER A 60 -5.21 -12.03 -10.42
N ILE A 61 -4.24 -12.48 -11.22
CA ILE A 61 -3.72 -11.73 -12.37
C ILE A 61 -3.86 -12.59 -13.62
N ASP A 62 -4.71 -12.15 -14.54
CA ASP A 62 -4.80 -12.70 -15.88
C ASP A 62 -4.10 -11.76 -16.86
N VAL A 63 -2.94 -12.19 -17.36
CA VAL A 63 -2.11 -11.40 -18.27
C VAL A 63 -2.69 -11.32 -19.69
N GLN A 64 -3.54 -12.27 -20.07
CA GLN A 64 -4.12 -12.33 -21.41
C GLN A 64 -5.34 -11.42 -21.51
N SER A 65 -6.29 -11.58 -20.57
CA SER A 65 -7.48 -10.72 -20.53
C SER A 65 -7.20 -9.35 -19.90
N LYS A 66 -6.05 -9.19 -19.25
CA LYS A 66 -5.67 -8.01 -18.45
C LYS A 66 -6.58 -7.76 -17.25
N MET A 67 -7.45 -8.73 -16.90
CA MET A 67 -8.27 -8.67 -15.70
C MET A 67 -7.39 -8.96 -14.49
N MET A 68 -7.43 -8.06 -13.51
CA MET A 68 -6.62 -8.17 -12.29
C MET A 68 -7.43 -7.72 -11.09
N THR A 69 -7.37 -8.50 -10.02
CA THR A 69 -7.99 -8.17 -8.73
C THR A 69 -7.01 -8.38 -7.60
N ALA A 70 -7.12 -7.57 -6.56
CA ALA A 70 -6.39 -7.78 -5.32
C ALA A 70 -7.20 -7.30 -4.12
N SER A 71 -6.91 -7.87 -2.95
CA SER A 71 -7.48 -7.44 -1.67
C SER A 71 -6.45 -7.59 -0.57
N SER A 72 -6.22 -6.52 0.18
CA SER A 72 -5.28 -6.52 1.30
C SER A 72 -6.03 -6.58 2.62
N SER A 73 -5.67 -7.56 3.44
CA SER A 73 -6.14 -7.71 4.80
C SER A 73 -5.09 -7.22 5.80
N LEU A 74 -5.52 -6.38 6.72
CA LEU A 74 -4.69 -5.80 7.77
C LEU A 74 -5.49 -5.64 9.08
N PRO A 75 -4.85 -5.74 10.27
CA PRO A 75 -5.50 -5.42 11.53
C PRO A 75 -6.06 -4.00 11.52
N SER A 76 -7.27 -3.83 12.05
CA SER A 76 -7.88 -2.52 12.22
C SER A 76 -7.12 -1.71 13.26
N PRO A 77 -6.66 -0.49 12.93
CA PRO A 77 -6.00 0.39 13.90
C PRO A 77 -7.00 1.08 14.83
N VAL A 78 -8.28 1.14 14.45
CA VAL A 78 -9.33 1.89 15.15
C VAL A 78 -10.30 1.00 15.95
N ALA A 79 -10.21 -0.32 15.81
CA ALA A 79 -11.10 -1.24 16.51
C ALA A 79 -10.61 -1.49 17.95
N THR A 80 -11.55 -1.45 18.91
CA THR A 80 -11.30 -1.78 20.32
C THR A 80 -11.15 -3.29 20.56
N GLN A 81 -11.45 -4.10 19.54
CA GLN A 81 -11.27 -5.55 19.52
C GLN A 81 -10.46 -5.96 18.28
N PRO A 82 -9.74 -7.10 18.30
CA PRO A 82 -8.99 -7.56 17.13
C PRO A 82 -9.92 -7.80 15.93
N LEU A 83 -9.90 -6.87 14.97
CA LEU A 83 -10.67 -6.96 13.74
C LEU A 83 -9.71 -6.89 12.56
N MET A 84 -9.82 -7.83 11.63
CA MET A 84 -9.10 -7.76 10.36
C MET A 84 -9.96 -7.00 9.35
N LEU A 85 -9.44 -5.88 8.85
CA LEU A 85 -10.03 -5.14 7.73
C LEU A 85 -9.57 -5.77 6.43
N THR A 86 -10.47 -5.90 5.45
CA THR A 86 -10.12 -6.32 4.09
C THR A 86 -10.47 -5.21 3.13
N VAL A 87 -9.44 -4.68 2.46
CA VAL A 87 -9.56 -3.53 1.56
C VAL A 87 -9.44 -4.03 0.11
N PRO A 88 -10.47 -3.88 -0.72
CA PRO A 88 -10.39 -4.21 -2.15
C PRO A 88 -9.47 -3.20 -2.84
N LEU A 89 -8.56 -3.68 -3.68
CA LEU A 89 -7.60 -2.83 -4.40
C LEU A 89 -7.87 -2.85 -5.90
N SER A 90 -7.77 -1.67 -6.51
CA SER A 90 -7.88 -1.51 -7.96
C SER A 90 -6.51 -1.58 -8.64
N PRO A 91 -6.38 -2.17 -9.83
CA PRO A 91 -5.13 -2.17 -10.58
C PRO A 91 -4.71 -0.74 -10.98
N LEU A 92 -3.42 -0.44 -10.87
CA LEU A 92 -2.86 0.91 -11.10
C LEU A 92 -2.20 1.07 -12.48
N GLY A 93 -2.00 -0.01 -13.24
CA GLY A 93 -1.46 0.04 -14.60
C GLY A 93 0.00 0.53 -14.69
N LEU A 94 0.81 0.31 -13.65
CA LEU A 94 2.20 0.74 -13.62
C LEU A 94 3.10 -0.19 -14.45
N SER A 95 4.05 0.39 -15.19
CA SER A 95 5.03 -0.40 -15.95
C SER A 95 6.02 -1.12 -15.01
N GLY A 96 6.44 -2.33 -15.39
CA GLY A 96 7.48 -3.10 -14.71
C GLY A 96 7.03 -3.93 -13.50
N GLN A 97 5.77 -3.86 -13.10
CA GLN A 97 5.21 -4.62 -11.97
C GLN A 97 3.68 -4.71 -12.05
N TYR A 98 3.08 -5.66 -11.35
CA TYR A 98 1.65 -5.61 -11.05
C TYR A 98 1.46 -4.77 -9.80
N ALA A 99 0.66 -3.70 -9.90
CA ALA A 99 0.44 -2.78 -8.80
C ALA A 99 -1.04 -2.49 -8.61
N PHE A 100 -1.44 -2.39 -7.36
CA PHE A 100 -2.82 -2.23 -6.93
C PHE A 100 -2.89 -1.18 -5.82
N GLY A 101 -3.99 -0.46 -5.76
CA GLY A 101 -4.20 0.56 -4.73
C GLY A 101 -5.66 0.81 -4.40
N ALA A 102 -5.89 1.22 -3.17
CA ALA A 102 -7.12 1.84 -2.70
C ALA A 102 -6.78 3.20 -2.10
N PHE A 103 -7.46 4.24 -2.56
CA PHE A 103 -7.23 5.62 -2.13
C PHE A 103 -8.42 6.05 -1.28
N ARG A 104 -8.19 6.29 0.02
CA ARG A 104 -9.24 6.61 1.01
C ARG A 104 -10.38 5.57 1.03
N PRO A 105 -10.09 4.27 1.22
CA PRO A 105 -11.15 3.27 1.32
C PRO A 105 -12.08 3.61 2.49
N SER A 106 -13.36 3.24 2.39
CA SER A 106 -14.41 3.58 3.37
C SER A 106 -14.05 3.24 4.81
N GLU A 107 -13.35 2.13 5.01
CA GLU A 107 -12.91 1.60 6.29
C GLU A 107 -11.72 2.38 6.87
N LEU A 108 -10.93 3.04 6.02
CA LEU A 108 -9.73 3.80 6.37
C LEU A 108 -9.65 5.10 5.55
N PRO A 109 -10.55 6.06 5.77
CA PRO A 109 -10.73 7.22 4.89
C PRO A 109 -9.52 8.17 4.84
N ASN A 110 -8.65 8.11 5.84
CA ASN A 110 -7.43 8.91 5.91
C ASN A 110 -6.19 8.12 5.47
N THR A 111 -6.35 7.09 4.63
CA THR A 111 -5.24 6.25 4.22
C THR A 111 -5.26 5.87 2.76
N TYR A 112 -4.07 5.58 2.20
CA TYR A 112 -3.92 4.77 1.00
C TYR A 112 -3.37 3.41 1.36
N VAL A 113 -3.89 2.37 0.74
CA VAL A 113 -3.38 1.01 0.84
C VAL A 113 -2.88 0.61 -0.54
N LEU A 114 -1.60 0.29 -0.64
CA LEU A 114 -0.93 -0.03 -1.89
C LEU A 114 -0.29 -1.41 -1.80
N PHE A 115 -0.38 -2.17 -2.87
CA PHE A 115 0.30 -3.46 -3.04
C PHE A 115 0.98 -3.51 -4.40
N SER A 116 2.14 -4.15 -4.46
CA SER A 116 2.78 -4.48 -5.73
C SER A 116 3.54 -5.78 -5.67
N ILE A 117 3.69 -6.41 -6.82
CA ILE A 117 4.49 -7.62 -7.01
C ILE A 117 5.17 -7.57 -8.38
N GLY A 118 6.38 -8.11 -8.48
CA GLY A 118 7.12 -8.17 -9.74
C GLY A 118 6.36 -8.96 -10.82
N LEU A 119 6.68 -8.72 -12.09
CA LEU A 119 6.08 -9.45 -13.22
C LEU A 119 6.33 -10.96 -13.18
N ASN A 120 7.34 -11.39 -12.42
CA ASN A 120 7.66 -12.78 -12.12
C ASN A 120 6.95 -13.32 -10.86
N PHE A 121 5.97 -12.59 -10.32
CA PHE A 121 5.23 -12.92 -9.10
C PHE A 121 6.12 -13.08 -7.85
N LYS A 122 7.20 -12.30 -7.76
CA LYS A 122 8.11 -12.27 -6.60
C LYS A 122 8.33 -10.85 -6.11
N GLY A 123 8.89 -10.73 -4.90
CA GLY A 123 9.25 -9.44 -4.31
C GLY A 123 8.03 -8.58 -3.99
N SER A 124 7.02 -9.20 -3.38
CA SER A 124 5.80 -8.53 -2.95
C SER A 124 6.11 -7.38 -1.99
N LYS A 125 5.39 -6.28 -2.14
CA LYS A 125 5.53 -5.07 -1.32
C LYS A 125 4.15 -4.54 -0.98
N SER A 126 3.97 -4.14 0.27
CA SER A 126 2.77 -3.45 0.74
C SER A 126 3.14 -2.13 1.36
N SER A 127 2.28 -1.13 1.21
CA SER A 127 2.44 0.18 1.84
C SER A 127 1.11 0.71 2.33
N VAL A 128 1.15 1.40 3.45
CA VAL A 128 0.06 2.23 3.96
C VAL A 128 0.56 3.66 4.03
N LEU A 129 -0.11 4.58 3.35
CA LEU A 129 0.12 6.01 3.50
C LEU A 129 -0.97 6.57 4.39
N VAL A 130 -0.61 7.12 5.55
CA VAL A 130 -1.52 7.82 6.46
C VAL A 130 -1.51 9.31 6.10
N LEU A 131 -2.68 9.84 5.80
CA LEU A 131 -2.89 11.24 5.43
C LEU A 131 -3.11 12.07 6.69
N ASN A 132 -2.35 13.15 6.83
CA ASN A 132 -2.53 14.17 7.87
C ASN A 132 -2.99 15.47 7.20
N SER A 133 -4.28 15.79 7.30
CA SER A 133 -4.85 16.99 6.69
C SER A 133 -4.47 18.29 7.41
N ASP A 134 -4.05 18.19 8.67
CA ASP A 134 -3.62 19.29 9.54
C ASP A 134 -2.11 19.59 9.46
N LYS A 135 -1.36 18.79 8.68
CA LYS A 135 0.11 18.88 8.60
C LYS A 135 0.60 19.08 7.17
N SER A 136 1.83 19.55 7.03
CA SER A 136 2.49 19.69 5.72
C SER A 136 3.06 18.36 5.17
N TYR A 137 2.95 17.27 5.94
CA TYR A 137 3.48 15.96 5.63
C TYR A 137 2.49 14.84 5.95
N ASN A 138 2.61 13.73 5.23
CA ASN A 138 1.91 12.46 5.41
C ASN A 138 2.92 11.38 5.82
N CYS A 139 2.43 10.27 6.38
CA CYS A 139 3.29 9.22 6.92
C CYS A 139 3.16 7.92 6.13
N LEU A 140 4.24 7.50 5.51
CA LEU A 140 4.31 6.25 4.74
C LEU A 140 4.91 5.14 5.60
N VAL A 141 4.20 4.03 5.72
CA VAL A 141 4.70 2.78 6.33
C VAL A 141 4.70 1.70 5.27
N THR A 142 5.83 1.03 5.08
CA THR A 142 6.02 0.13 3.94
C THR A 142 6.95 -1.03 4.25
N SER A 143 6.81 -2.11 3.50
CA SER A 143 7.79 -3.21 3.48
C SER A 143 8.97 -2.94 2.53
N ASP A 144 8.93 -1.86 1.74
CA ASP A 144 10.01 -1.49 0.82
C ASP A 144 11.02 -0.54 1.48
N PRO A 145 12.32 -0.88 1.58
CA PRO A 145 13.32 0.03 2.12
C PRO A 145 13.63 1.23 1.20
N ALA A 146 13.19 1.22 -0.06
CA ALA A 146 13.44 2.30 -1.02
C ALA A 146 12.18 2.66 -1.85
N PRO A 147 11.07 3.06 -1.22
CA PRO A 147 9.75 3.18 -1.86
C PRO A 147 9.68 4.29 -2.92
N PHE A 148 10.64 5.22 -2.91
CA PHE A 148 10.69 6.36 -3.84
C PHE A 148 11.45 6.08 -5.14
N LYS A 149 12.09 4.91 -5.29
CA LYS A 149 12.88 4.56 -6.48
C LYS A 149 12.11 3.78 -7.55
N GLY A 150 10.80 3.56 -7.38
CA GLY A 150 9.98 2.75 -8.29
C GLY A 150 8.68 3.43 -8.71
N ALA A 151 7.97 2.84 -9.68
CA ALA A 151 6.75 3.42 -10.26
C ALA A 151 5.63 3.68 -9.23
N LEU A 152 5.60 2.92 -8.12
CA LEU A 152 4.59 3.07 -7.07
C LEU A 152 4.68 4.44 -6.37
N SER A 153 5.86 5.08 -6.34
CA SER A 153 6.03 6.40 -5.74
C SER A 153 5.18 7.48 -6.42
N SER A 154 4.92 7.32 -7.74
CA SER A 154 4.05 8.23 -8.51
C SER A 154 2.60 8.24 -8.01
N GLN A 155 2.18 7.18 -7.32
CA GLN A 155 0.82 7.03 -6.82
C GLN A 155 0.65 7.63 -5.42
N LEU A 156 1.76 7.95 -4.73
CA LEU A 156 1.67 8.50 -3.38
C LEU A 156 0.92 9.82 -3.39
N GLY A 157 1.19 10.74 -4.32
CA GLY A 157 0.53 12.06 -4.37
C GLY A 157 -0.91 12.07 -4.92
N LYS A 158 -1.42 10.93 -5.38
CA LYS A 158 -2.71 10.85 -6.06
C LYS A 158 -3.84 11.09 -5.05
N ASP A 159 -4.78 11.96 -5.38
CA ASP A 159 -5.98 12.25 -4.58
C ASP A 159 -5.70 12.76 -3.15
N GLN A 160 -4.53 13.38 -2.91
CA GLN A 160 -4.19 13.99 -1.61
C GLN A 160 -4.81 15.38 -1.43
N GLY A 161 -5.03 16.12 -2.53
CA GLY A 161 -5.46 17.53 -2.53
C GLY A 161 -6.98 17.79 -2.63
N ARG A 162 -7.81 16.99 -1.97
CA ARG A 162 -9.26 17.23 -1.87
C ARG A 162 -9.77 16.99 -0.46
#